data_AF-A0A8X6SH43-F1
#
_entry.id   AF-A0A8X6SH43-F1
#
_cell.length_a   1.000
_cell.length_b   1.000
_cell.length_c   1.000
_cell.angle_alpha   90.00
_cell.angle_beta   90.00
_cell.angle_gamma   90.00
#
_symmetry.space_group_name_H-M   'P 1'
#
loop_
_entity.id
_entity.type
_entity.pdbx_description
1 polymer ?
#
loop_
_entity_poly.entity_id
_entity_poly.type
_entity_poly.pdbx_seq_one_letter_code
_entity_poly.pdbx_strand_id
1 'polypeptide(L)'
;MLNDKDIPINIAKQPGKKHGLQLYIQVHKEDTLPLLTKDLGVRIVIHDPRSIPIISKNGMDVRLQDLVSISMAYSEINRLGEPWGMCAKDGQVLANNYSGDPYIQSVSYMLY
;
A
#
# COMPACT_ATOMS: atom_id res chain seq x y z
N MET A 1 3.30 -19.60 7.62
CA MET A 1 3.11 -18.19 7.24
C MET A 1 4.49 -17.56 7.29
N LEU A 2 5.00 -17.07 6.16
CA LEU A 2 6.31 -16.41 6.12
C LEU A 2 6.21 -15.10 6.91
N ASN A 3 7.19 -14.84 7.76
CA ASN A 3 7.29 -13.58 8.47
C ASN A 3 7.60 -12.49 7.43
N ASP A 4 6.79 -11.44 7.35
CA ASP A 4 6.90 -10.39 6.32
C ASP A 4 8.29 -9.69 6.33
N LYS A 5 8.99 -9.77 7.47
CA LYS A 5 10.34 -9.26 7.68
C LYS A 5 11.45 -10.05 6.99
N ASP A 6 11.18 -11.28 6.55
CA ASP A 6 12.17 -12.17 5.91
C ASP A 6 12.01 -12.20 4.38
N ILE A 7 11.08 -11.40 3.81
CA ILE A 7 10.86 -11.33 2.37
C ILE A 7 11.96 -10.48 1.73
N PRO A 8 12.71 -11.01 0.74
CA PRO A 8 13.73 -10.24 0.05
C PRO A 8 13.08 -9.08 -0.71
N ILE A 9 13.55 -7.86 -0.41
CA ILE A 9 13.09 -6.66 -1.10
C ILE A 9 13.65 -6.65 -2.52
N ASN A 10 12.77 -6.71 -3.50
CA ASN A 10 13.13 -6.60 -4.91
C ASN A 10 13.37 -5.13 -5.29
N ILE A 11 14.59 -4.82 -5.70
CA ILE A 11 14.98 -3.48 -6.10
C ILE A 11 15.01 -3.39 -7.63
N ALA A 12 14.18 -2.51 -8.20
CA ALA A 12 14.23 -2.20 -9.62
C ALA A 12 15.53 -1.43 -9.94
N LYS A 13 16.37 -2.00 -10.81
CA LYS A 13 17.66 -1.39 -11.19
C LYS A 13 17.56 -0.40 -12.33
N GLN A 14 16.48 -0.47 -13.11
CA GLN A 14 16.24 0.37 -14.29
C GLN A 14 14.75 0.70 -14.39
N PRO A 15 14.39 1.93 -14.81
CA PRO A 15 13.00 2.27 -15.07
C PRO A 15 12.48 1.57 -16.34
N GLY A 16 11.15 1.53 -16.47
CA GLY A 16 10.44 1.10 -17.67
C GLY A 16 9.74 -0.26 -17.55
N LYS A 17 8.71 -0.45 -18.39
CA LYS A 17 7.78 -1.61 -18.32
C LYS A 17 8.42 -2.99 -18.46
N LYS A 18 9.62 -3.07 -19.07
CA LYS A 18 10.38 -4.32 -19.25
C LYS A 18 11.23 -4.70 -18.03
N HIS A 19 11.48 -3.76 -17.13
CA HIS A 19 12.35 -3.93 -15.96
C HIS A 19 11.60 -3.77 -14.63
N GLY A 20 10.30 -3.46 -14.69
CA GLY A 20 9.40 -3.41 -13.54
C GLY A 20 8.63 -4.70 -13.32
N LEU A 21 7.64 -4.64 -12.43
CA LEU A 21 6.75 -5.75 -12.12
C LEU A 21 5.76 -6.00 -13.27
N GLN A 22 5.64 -7.25 -13.71
CA GLN A 22 4.64 -7.70 -14.69
C GLN A 22 3.79 -8.80 -14.07
N LEU A 23 2.47 -8.61 -14.06
CA LEU A 23 1.51 -9.54 -13.48
C LEU A 23 0.48 -9.95 -14.51
N TYR A 24 0.12 -11.23 -14.50
CA TYR A 24 -1.06 -11.76 -15.19
C TYR A 24 -2.03 -12.20 -14.10
N ILE A 25 -3.20 -11.58 -14.04
CA ILE A 25 -4.17 -11.81 -12.98
C ILE A 25 -5.41 -12.44 -13.61
N GLN A 26 -5.83 -13.57 -13.05
CA GLN A 26 -7.04 -14.28 -13.43
C GLN A 26 -8.04 -14.18 -12.29
N VAL A 27 -9.26 -13.76 -12.61
CA VAL A 27 -10.35 -13.67 -11.63
C VAL A 27 -11.51 -14.52 -12.14
N HIS A 28 -12.06 -15.35 -11.26
CA HIS A 28 -13.16 -16.25 -11.59
C HIS A 28 -14.47 -15.66 -11.08
N LYS A 29 -15.47 -15.59 -11.95
CA LYS A 29 -16.77 -14.99 -11.64
C LYS A 29 -17.55 -15.79 -10.59
N GLU A 30 -17.28 -17.10 -10.50
CA GLU A 30 -17.91 -18.04 -9.56
C GLU A 30 -17.55 -17.72 -8.09
N ASP A 31 -16.45 -16.99 -7.87
CA ASP A 31 -16.01 -16.58 -6.53
C ASP A 31 -16.70 -15.29 -6.03
N THR A 32 -17.69 -14.75 -6.77
CA THR A 32 -18.37 -13.51 -6.39
C THR A 32 -19.67 -13.76 -5.63
N LEU A 33 -19.85 -13.06 -4.52
CA LEU A 33 -21.10 -13.01 -3.77
C LEU A 33 -21.95 -11.85 -4.31
N PRO A 34 -23.07 -12.11 -5.01
CA PRO A 34 -23.80 -11.07 -5.76
C PRO A 34 -24.32 -9.90 -4.90
N LEU A 35 -24.51 -10.10 -3.60
CA LEU A 35 -24.99 -9.08 -2.66
C LEU A 35 -23.86 -8.26 -2.02
N LEU A 36 -22.61 -8.72 -2.11
CA LEU A 36 -21.45 -8.12 -1.43
C LEU A 36 -20.43 -7.55 -2.43
N THR A 37 -20.30 -8.16 -3.60
CA THR A 37 -19.35 -7.76 -4.63
C THR A 37 -20.11 -7.40 -5.91
N LYS A 38 -20.32 -6.10 -6.15
CA LYS A 38 -21.02 -5.62 -7.36
C LYS A 38 -20.11 -5.54 -8.59
N ASP A 39 -18.81 -5.35 -8.38
CA ASP A 39 -17.83 -5.16 -9.45
C ASP A 39 -16.79 -6.29 -9.49
N LEU A 40 -16.59 -6.87 -10.67
CA LEU A 40 -15.57 -7.90 -10.90
C LEU A 40 -14.26 -7.22 -11.36
N GLY A 41 -13.26 -7.22 -10.50
CA GLY A 41 -12.02 -6.48 -10.72
C GLY A 41 -10.92 -6.88 -9.76
N VAL A 42 -9.79 -6.18 -9.87
CA VAL A 42 -8.66 -6.31 -8.93
C VAL A 42 -8.38 -4.94 -8.35
N ARG A 43 -8.18 -4.85 -7.04
CA ARG A 43 -7.71 -3.63 -6.39
C ARG A 43 -6.22 -3.72 -6.09
N ILE A 44 -5.45 -2.75 -6.53
CA ILE A 44 -3.99 -2.68 -6.35
C ILE A 44 -3.66 -1.57 -5.37
N VAL A 45 -2.76 -1.84 -4.42
CA VAL A 45 -2.20 -0.85 -3.48
C VAL A 45 -0.69 -0.86 -3.61
N ILE A 46 -0.09 0.32 -3.76
CA ILE A 46 1.36 0.51 -3.72
C ILE A 46 1.69 1.19 -2.38
N HIS A 47 2.55 0.57 -1.58
CA HIS A 47 2.92 1.05 -0.25
C HIS A 47 4.39 0.73 0.08
N ASP A 48 4.93 1.35 1.14
CA ASP A 48 6.26 0.99 1.66
C ASP A 48 6.21 -0.44 2.23
N PRO A 49 7.18 -1.32 1.94
CA PRO A 49 7.21 -2.69 2.46
C PRO A 49 7.13 -2.81 3.99
N ARG A 50 7.46 -1.74 4.73
CA ARG A 50 7.41 -1.68 6.20
C ARG A 50 6.10 -1.08 6.73
N SER A 51 5.17 -0.75 5.85
CA SER A 51 3.88 -0.14 6.18
C SER A 51 2.72 -1.07 5.89
N ILE A 52 1.63 -0.94 6.63
CA ILE A 52 0.39 -1.67 6.32
C ILE A 52 -0.24 -1.12 5.03
N PRO A 53 -0.65 -1.99 4.08
CA PRO A 53 -1.45 -1.56 2.94
C PRO A 53 -2.86 -1.12 3.35
N ILE A 54 -3.18 0.17 3.20
CA ILE A 54 -4.52 0.71 3.46
C ILE A 54 -5.36 0.68 2.18
N ILE A 55 -6.02 -0.46 1.95
CA ILE A 55 -6.78 -0.76 0.73
C ILE A 55 -7.96 0.21 0.51
N SER A 56 -8.61 0.66 1.59
CA SER A 56 -9.80 1.53 1.51
C SER A 56 -9.49 2.95 1.01
N LYS A 57 -8.26 3.43 1.20
CA LYS A 57 -7.87 4.82 0.88
C LYS A 57 -6.95 4.92 -0.33
N ASN A 58 -6.00 3.99 -0.46
CA ASN A 58 -4.94 4.06 -1.46
C ASN A 58 -5.09 2.99 -2.56
N GLY A 59 -6.22 2.28 -2.58
CA GLY A 59 -6.50 1.27 -3.59
C GLY A 59 -6.88 1.87 -4.94
N MET A 60 -6.35 1.29 -6.01
CA MET A 60 -6.75 1.56 -7.39
C MET A 60 -7.46 0.34 -7.96
N ASP A 61 -8.68 0.54 -8.47
CA ASP A 61 -9.44 -0.52 -9.13
C ASP A 61 -9.00 -0.70 -10.58
N VAL A 62 -8.64 -1.93 -10.91
CA VAL A 62 -8.26 -2.37 -12.24
C VAL A 62 -9.36 -3.26 -12.79
N ARG A 63 -9.91 -2.83 -13.92
CA ARG A 63 -10.89 -3.61 -14.67
C ARG A 63 -10.23 -4.83 -15.31
N LEU A 64 -10.92 -5.96 -15.28
CA LEU A 64 -10.49 -7.16 -16.00
C LEU A 64 -10.58 -6.99 -17.51
N GLN A 65 -9.83 -7.81 -18.25
CA GLN A 65 -9.75 -7.83 -19.71
C GLN A 65 -9.01 -6.63 -20.34
N ASP A 66 -8.58 -5.65 -19.54
CA ASP A 66 -7.75 -4.54 -20.00
C ASP A 66 -6.26 -4.78 -19.66
N LEU A 67 -5.38 -4.34 -20.57
CA LEU A 67 -3.95 -4.22 -20.29
C LEU A 67 -3.70 -2.89 -19.58
N VAL A 68 -3.37 -2.94 -18.29
CA VAL A 68 -3.09 -1.73 -17.49
C VAL A 68 -1.58 -1.57 -17.28
N SER A 69 -1.07 -0.36 -17.53
CA SER A 69 0.30 0.03 -17.22
C SER A 69 0.30 1.12 -16.16
N ILE A 70 0.85 0.81 -14.98
CA ILE A 70 0.96 1.74 -13.85
C ILE A 70 2.38 2.30 -13.84
N SER A 71 2.51 3.61 -14.01
CA SER A 71 3.78 4.33 -13.86
C SER A 71 3.81 5.01 -12.50
N MET A 72 4.96 4.97 -11.82
CA MET A 72 5.13 5.53 -10.48
C MET A 72 6.30 6.50 -10.43
N ALA A 73 6.16 7.53 -9.59
CA ALA A 73 7.23 8.44 -9.21
C ALA A 73 7.35 8.42 -7.69
N TYR A 74 8.56 8.26 -7.18
CA TYR A 74 8.82 8.27 -5.75
C TYR A 74 9.18 9.69 -5.29
N SER A 75 8.54 10.14 -4.21
CA SER A 75 8.83 11.41 -3.56
C SER A 75 8.76 11.20 -2.05
N GLU A 76 9.77 11.70 -1.34
CA GLU A 76 9.90 11.63 0.11
C GLU A 76 9.97 13.04 0.69
N ILE A 77 9.30 13.27 1.82
CA ILE A 77 9.28 14.55 2.51
C ILE A 77 9.77 14.34 3.95
N ASN A 78 10.92 14.91 4.26
CA ASN A 78 11.47 14.94 5.61
C ASN A 78 11.16 16.28 6.26
N ARG A 79 10.47 16.28 7.40
CA ARG A 79 10.09 17.49 8.14
C ARG A 79 10.82 17.54 9.48
N LEU A 80 11.14 18.74 9.92
CA LEU A 80 11.64 18.98 11.27
C LEU A 80 10.49 18.88 12.28
N GLY A 81 10.77 18.24 13.42
CA GLY A 81 9.90 18.27 14.59
C GLY A 81 10.08 19.57 15.39
N GLU A 82 9.66 19.56 16.65
CA GLU A 82 9.72 20.76 17.51
C GLU A 82 11.15 21.30 17.66
N PRO A 83 11.33 22.64 17.76
CA PRO A 83 10.30 23.69 17.71
C PRO A 83 9.87 24.11 16.28
N TRP A 84 10.42 23.53 15.22
CA TRP A 84 10.19 23.97 13.83
C TRP A 84 8.92 23.40 13.19
N GLY A 85 8.30 22.40 13.81
CA GLY A 85 7.04 21.80 13.34
C GLY A 85 6.44 20.85 14.37
N MET A 86 5.17 20.51 14.18
CA MET A 86 4.44 19.55 15.03
C MET A 86 4.44 18.14 14.42
N CYS A 87 5.55 17.75 13.77
CA CYS A 87 5.69 16.40 13.25
C CYS A 87 6.12 15.45 14.36
N ALA A 88 5.33 14.41 14.61
CA ALA A 88 5.72 13.31 15.48
C ALA A 88 6.92 12.58 14.89
N LYS A 89 7.86 12.15 15.73
CA LYS A 89 8.96 11.28 15.27
C LYS A 89 8.42 9.88 15.01
N ASP A 90 9.00 9.17 14.04
CA ASP A 90 8.68 7.77 13.79
C ASP A 90 8.81 6.95 15.08
N GLY A 91 7.75 6.24 15.46
CA GLY A 91 7.69 5.45 16.70
C GLY A 91 7.31 6.24 17.97
N GLN A 92 7.10 7.56 17.90
CA GLN A 92 6.40 8.27 18.99
C GLN A 92 4.94 7.87 18.97
N VAL A 93 4.55 7.04 19.93
CA VAL A 93 3.20 6.53 20.12
C VAL A 93 2.27 7.68 20.50
N LEU A 94 1.66 8.30 19.51
CA LEU A 94 0.46 9.10 19.70
C LEU A 94 -0.72 8.13 19.77
N ALA A 95 -0.98 7.66 21.00
CA ALA A 95 -2.01 6.69 21.39
C ALA A 95 -1.83 5.26 20.86
N ASN A 96 -1.75 4.31 21.79
CA ASN A 96 -2.02 2.86 21.65
C ASN A 96 -1.87 2.26 20.24
N ASN A 97 -0.66 2.31 19.67
CA ASN A 97 -0.36 1.61 18.42
C ASN A 97 -0.32 0.10 18.68
N TYR A 98 -1.47 -0.57 18.56
CA TYR A 98 -1.59 -2.04 18.70
C TYR A 98 -0.83 -2.81 17.61
N SER A 99 -0.36 -2.14 16.55
CA SER A 99 0.19 -2.78 15.35
C SER A 99 1.72 -2.88 15.30
N GLY A 100 2.45 -2.11 16.12
CA GLY A 100 3.93 -2.11 16.10
C GLY A 100 4.58 -1.57 14.81
N ASP A 101 3.78 -0.97 13.92
CA ASP A 101 4.21 -0.42 12.62
C ASP A 101 4.68 1.04 12.72
N PRO A 102 5.44 1.54 11.72
CA PRO A 102 5.79 2.95 11.61
C PRO A 102 4.54 3.84 11.67
N TYR A 103 4.66 5.02 12.30
CA TYR A 103 3.55 5.95 12.39
C TYR A 103 3.14 6.43 11.00
N ILE A 104 1.87 6.23 10.64
CA ILE A 104 1.27 6.75 9.41
C ILE A 104 0.01 7.50 9.83
N GLN A 105 -0.12 8.75 9.36
CA GLN A 105 -1.22 9.64 9.74
C GLN A 105 -2.60 8.98 9.57
N SER A 106 -2.83 8.23 8.49
CA SER A 106 -4.11 7.53 8.26
C SER A 106 -4.40 6.38 9.22
N VAL A 107 -3.38 5.77 9.84
CA VAL A 107 -3.57 4.72 10.86
C VAL A 107 -4.00 5.35 12.18
N SER A 108 -3.41 6.49 12.56
CA SER A 108 -3.75 7.21 13.78
C SER A 108 -5.21 7.69 13.81
N TYR A 109 -5.76 8.10 12.67
CA TYR A 109 -7.18 8.50 12.59
C TYR A 109 -8.18 7.34 12.62
N MET A 110 -7.77 6.10 12.34
CA MET A 110 -8.68 4.94 12.36
C MET A 110 -8.89 4.35 13.75
N LEU A 111 -8.20 4.85 14.78
CA LEU A 111 -8.31 4.39 16.17
C LEU A 111 -9.19 5.30 17.05
N TYR A 112 -9.96 6.20 16.44
CA TYR A 112 -10.95 7.07 17.10
C TYR A 112 -12.36 6.79 16.58
#